data_AF-A0A7W0Y654-F1
#
_entry.id   AF-A0A7W0Y654-F1
#
_cell.length_a   1.000
_cell.length_b   1.000
_cell.length_c   1.000
_cell.angle_alpha   90.00
_cell.angle_beta   90.00
_cell.angle_gamma   90.00
#
_symmetry.space_group_name_H-M   'P 1'
#
loop_
_entity.id
_entity.type
_entity.pdbx_description
1 polymer ?
#
loop_
_entity_poly.entity_id
_entity_poly.type
_entity_poly.pdbx_seq_one_letter_code
_entity_poly.pdbx_strand_id
1 'polypeptide(L)'
;MFKAGVSAAVILISLTACGVGDDAGTEPDPNGRLCASSFKLSGAVTNRPPIPDNDGDGQPDIGGCWPSGLWTFTATADGGDCSPAPEPLAKYEVNAEYKCLPAGKDCGPTATDETRGEYAFEITYRTDTTIRTHIKIGSGGGGLCEGIFELFDTSGKEVWNLHPTLQADNTLGGTGEFSRFSTDQWSE
;
A
#
# COMPACT_ATOMS: atom_id res chain seq x y z
N MET A 1 40.39 -9.46 -44.48
CA MET A 1 40.03 -10.19 -43.24
C MET A 1 38.56 -9.92 -42.96
N PHE A 2 37.70 -10.92 -43.17
CA PHE A 2 36.26 -10.85 -42.95
C PHE A 2 35.97 -11.09 -41.47
N LYS A 3 35.24 -10.19 -40.80
CA LYS A 3 34.61 -10.47 -39.50
C LYS A 3 33.12 -10.67 -39.74
N ALA A 4 32.69 -11.91 -39.52
CA ALA A 4 31.31 -12.36 -39.62
C ALA A 4 30.49 -11.82 -38.45
N GLY A 5 29.25 -11.42 -38.75
CA GLY A 5 28.24 -11.08 -37.77
C GLY A 5 27.63 -12.33 -37.13
N VAL A 6 27.24 -12.21 -35.87
CA VAL A 6 26.42 -13.20 -35.17
C VAL A 6 25.08 -12.53 -34.90
N SER A 7 24.05 -12.92 -35.66
CA SER A 7 22.65 -12.62 -35.36
C SER A 7 22.18 -13.55 -34.25
N ALA A 8 21.87 -12.99 -33.09
CA ALA A 8 21.17 -13.71 -32.03
C ALA A 8 19.67 -13.67 -32.31
N ALA A 9 19.09 -14.84 -32.60
CA ALA A 9 17.65 -15.03 -32.64
C ALA A 9 17.13 -15.06 -31.20
N VAL A 10 16.36 -14.05 -30.80
CA VAL A 10 15.64 -14.03 -29.53
C VAL A 10 14.42 -14.93 -29.68
N ILE A 11 14.47 -16.10 -29.03
CA ILE A 11 13.32 -16.99 -28.89
C ILE A 11 12.41 -16.37 -27.84
N LEU A 12 11.28 -15.81 -28.29
CA LEU A 12 10.15 -15.46 -27.41
C LEU A 12 9.56 -16.76 -26.88
N ILE A 13 9.87 -17.10 -25.64
CA ILE A 13 9.16 -18.10 -24.86
C ILE A 13 7.94 -17.39 -24.30
N SER A 14 6.79 -17.57 -24.95
CA SER A 14 5.49 -17.20 -24.41
C SER A 14 5.26 -18.02 -23.15
N LEU A 15 5.40 -17.38 -21.99
CA LEU A 15 4.92 -17.93 -20.73
C LEU A 15 3.40 -18.02 -20.82
N THR A 16 2.89 -19.22 -21.10
CA THR A 16 1.51 -19.58 -20.77
C THR A 16 1.31 -19.34 -19.29
N ALA A 17 0.58 -18.27 -18.98
CA ALA A 17 0.02 -18.05 -17.66
C ALA A 17 -0.77 -19.30 -17.28
N CYS A 18 -0.44 -19.88 -16.13
CA CYS A 18 -1.28 -20.87 -15.48
C CYS A 18 -2.59 -20.15 -15.11
N GLY A 19 -3.57 -20.18 -16.01
CA GLY A 19 -4.95 -19.86 -15.70
C GLY A 19 -5.41 -20.87 -14.66
N VAL A 20 -5.50 -20.41 -13.41
CA VAL A 20 -6.21 -21.14 -12.36
C VAL A 20 -7.70 -21.10 -12.70
N GLY A 21 -8.18 -22.19 -13.33
CA GLY A 21 -9.57 -22.62 -13.35
C GLY A 21 -10.58 -21.71 -14.08
N ASP A 22 -10.76 -21.95 -15.38
CA ASP A 22 -12.04 -21.67 -16.07
C ASP A 22 -13.11 -22.73 -15.70
N ASP A 23 -13.15 -23.15 -14.43
CA ASP A 23 -14.30 -23.91 -13.94
C ASP A 23 -15.42 -22.91 -13.73
N ALA A 24 -16.26 -22.76 -14.76
CA ALA A 24 -17.57 -22.11 -14.70
C ALA A 24 -18.56 -22.88 -13.79
N GLY A 25 -18.08 -23.39 -12.66
CA GLY A 25 -18.90 -23.92 -11.59
C GLY A 25 -19.60 -22.75 -10.93
N THR A 26 -20.91 -22.69 -11.10
CA THR A 26 -21.85 -21.81 -10.36
C THR A 26 -21.87 -22.05 -8.85
N GLU A 27 -20.87 -22.71 -8.29
CA GLU A 27 -20.78 -22.86 -6.84
C GLU A 27 -20.51 -21.47 -6.25
N PRO A 28 -21.41 -20.94 -5.42
CA PRO A 28 -21.23 -19.63 -4.83
C PRO A 28 -19.91 -19.63 -4.05
N ASP A 29 -19.12 -18.57 -4.20
CA ASP A 29 -17.90 -18.38 -3.41
C ASP A 29 -18.25 -18.63 -1.93
N PRO A 30 -17.58 -19.57 -1.25
CA PRO A 30 -17.93 -19.91 0.14
C PRO A 30 -17.75 -18.73 1.09
N ASN A 31 -17.01 -17.69 0.69
CA ASN A 31 -16.84 -16.44 1.43
C ASN A 31 -17.86 -15.37 1.03
N GLY A 32 -18.82 -15.69 0.15
CA GLY A 32 -19.89 -14.79 -0.27
C GLY A 32 -19.44 -13.66 -1.19
N ARG A 33 -18.25 -13.76 -1.81
CA ARG A 33 -17.76 -12.81 -2.82
C ARG A 33 -18.60 -12.88 -4.09
N LEU A 34 -19.01 -11.72 -4.58
CA LEU A 34 -19.87 -11.53 -5.75
C LEU A 34 -19.07 -11.20 -7.01
N CYS A 35 -18.01 -10.39 -6.88
CA CYS A 35 -17.07 -10.07 -7.95
C CYS A 35 -15.77 -9.49 -7.38
N ALA A 36 -14.72 -9.44 -8.20
CA ALA A 36 -13.46 -8.79 -7.92
C ALA A 36 -12.90 -8.01 -9.13
N SER A 37 -12.01 -7.06 -8.85
CA SER A 37 -11.24 -6.35 -9.88
C SER A 37 -9.84 -6.02 -9.37
N SER A 38 -8.85 -6.15 -10.24
CA SER A 38 -7.45 -5.83 -9.93
C SER A 38 -7.09 -4.42 -10.42
N PHE A 39 -6.09 -3.82 -9.79
CA PHE A 39 -5.58 -2.49 -10.11
C PHE A 39 -4.06 -2.45 -10.12
N LYS A 40 -3.51 -1.57 -10.96
CA LYS A 40 -2.14 -1.05 -10.82
C LYS A 40 -2.17 0.27 -10.07
N LEU A 41 -1.21 0.45 -9.18
CA LEU A 41 -1.05 1.69 -8.41
C LEU A 41 0.13 2.51 -8.93
N SER A 42 -0.01 3.83 -8.90
CA SER A 42 1.09 4.75 -9.18
C SER A 42 0.98 6.03 -8.36
N GLY A 43 2.10 6.60 -7.93
CA GLY A 43 2.11 7.78 -7.08
C GLY A 43 3.49 8.23 -6.62
N ALA A 44 3.53 8.97 -5.51
CA ALA A 44 4.76 9.42 -4.88
C ALA A 44 4.58 9.67 -3.38
N VAL A 45 5.70 9.68 -2.66
CA VAL A 45 5.79 10.17 -1.28
C VAL A 45 6.43 11.54 -1.26
N THR A 46 5.77 12.50 -0.61
CA THR A 46 6.24 13.87 -0.44
C THR A 46 6.30 14.23 1.05
N ASN A 47 6.89 15.39 1.37
CA ASN A 47 6.96 15.90 2.76
C ASN A 47 7.54 14.88 3.74
N ARG A 48 8.67 14.25 3.40
CA ARG A 48 9.34 13.28 4.26
C ARG A 48 10.18 14.01 5.31
N PRO A 49 9.71 14.19 6.57
CA PRO A 49 10.60 14.69 7.61
C PRO A 49 11.74 13.68 7.82
N PRO A 50 12.89 14.12 8.33
CA PRO A 50 13.94 13.20 8.74
C PRO A 50 13.39 12.19 9.77
N ILE A 51 13.93 10.98 9.73
CA ILE A 51 13.64 9.99 10.78
C ILE A 51 14.17 10.56 12.11
N PRO A 52 13.43 10.44 13.22
CA PRO A 52 13.88 10.95 14.49
C PRO A 52 15.27 10.45 14.94
N ASP A 53 16.03 11.38 15.48
CA ASP A 53 17.33 11.22 16.17
C ASP A 53 17.11 11.73 17.60
N ASN A 54 17.02 10.79 18.52
CA ASN A 54 16.58 10.99 19.90
C ASN A 54 17.77 11.18 20.85
N ASP A 55 18.96 10.73 20.48
CA ASP A 55 20.19 10.87 21.27
C ASP A 55 21.14 11.95 20.73
N GLY A 56 20.91 12.44 19.51
CA GLY A 56 21.62 13.54 18.89
C GLY A 56 22.97 13.13 18.31
N ASP A 57 23.21 11.83 18.09
CA ASP A 57 24.44 11.31 17.49
C ASP A 57 24.51 11.52 15.95
N GLY A 58 23.43 12.03 15.36
CA GLY A 58 23.28 12.26 13.92
C GLY A 58 22.80 11.05 13.14
N GLN A 59 22.39 9.97 13.82
CA GLN A 59 21.83 8.76 13.23
C GLN A 59 20.33 8.61 13.57
N PRO A 60 19.55 7.98 12.68
CA PRO A 60 18.18 7.62 12.99
C PRO A 60 18.07 6.57 14.11
N ASP A 61 17.28 6.85 15.13
CA ASP A 61 17.02 5.93 16.25
C ASP A 61 15.84 4.99 16.01
N ILE A 62 15.02 5.27 15.00
CA ILE A 62 13.83 4.48 14.68
C ILE A 62 14.04 3.71 13.40
N GLY A 63 14.07 2.38 13.52
CA GLY A 63 14.08 1.48 12.37
C GLY A 63 12.69 1.31 11.75
N GLY A 64 12.66 1.11 10.44
CA GLY A 64 11.43 0.84 9.70
C GLY A 64 11.64 1.10 8.21
N CYS A 65 10.96 0.33 7.37
CA CYS A 65 11.04 0.55 5.93
C CYS A 65 10.15 1.72 5.47
N TRP A 66 9.14 2.10 6.27
CA TRP A 66 8.09 3.02 5.82
C TRP A 66 8.40 4.45 6.19
N PRO A 67 8.65 5.33 5.22
CA PRO A 67 8.88 6.73 5.53
C PRO A 67 7.63 7.43 6.04
N SER A 68 7.87 8.29 7.02
CA SER A 68 7.01 9.42 7.31
C SER A 68 6.84 10.30 6.06
N GLY A 69 5.68 10.92 5.94
CA GLY A 69 5.33 11.84 4.87
C GLY A 69 3.93 11.61 4.32
N LEU A 70 3.62 12.34 3.25
CA LEU A 70 2.35 12.26 2.55
C LEU A 70 2.49 11.34 1.33
N TRP A 71 1.82 10.20 1.42
CA TRP A 71 1.70 9.22 0.35
C TRP A 71 0.49 9.58 -0.49
N THR A 72 0.73 9.83 -1.77
CA THR A 72 -0.32 10.16 -2.74
C THR A 72 -0.23 9.18 -3.90
N PHE A 73 -1.30 8.45 -4.17
CA PHE A 73 -1.33 7.49 -5.29
C PHE A 73 -2.71 7.43 -5.96
N THR A 74 -2.75 6.81 -7.13
CA THR A 74 -3.95 6.54 -7.92
C THR A 74 -4.02 5.05 -8.25
N ALA A 75 -5.21 4.56 -8.54
CA ALA A 75 -5.43 3.18 -8.96
C ALA A 75 -6.03 3.17 -10.39
N THR A 76 -5.51 2.30 -11.24
CA THR A 76 -6.00 2.10 -12.61
C THR A 76 -6.39 0.63 -12.78
N ALA A 77 -7.58 0.38 -13.32
CA ALA A 77 -8.09 -0.97 -13.51
C ALA A 77 -7.14 -1.82 -14.38
N ASP A 78 -6.90 -3.05 -13.95
CA ASP A 78 -5.97 -4.02 -14.56
C ASP A 78 -6.68 -5.33 -14.96
N GLY A 79 -7.98 -5.45 -14.65
CA GLY A 79 -8.82 -6.60 -14.99
C GLY A 79 -9.87 -6.89 -13.91
N GLY A 80 -10.80 -7.80 -14.18
CA GLY A 80 -11.82 -8.20 -13.21
C GLY A 80 -13.08 -8.78 -13.85
N ASP A 81 -13.96 -9.30 -13.00
CA ASP A 81 -15.27 -9.86 -13.37
C ASP A 81 -16.45 -8.98 -12.89
N CYS A 82 -16.17 -7.87 -12.21
CA CYS A 82 -17.20 -6.91 -11.81
C CYS A 82 -17.84 -6.22 -13.01
N SER A 83 -19.19 -6.21 -13.03
CA SER A 83 -19.99 -5.51 -14.02
C SER A 83 -21.09 -4.68 -13.35
N PRO A 84 -21.06 -3.34 -13.43
CA PRO A 84 -19.99 -2.54 -14.02
C PRO A 84 -18.68 -2.67 -13.24
N ALA A 85 -17.56 -2.39 -13.90
CA ALA A 85 -16.27 -2.32 -13.24
C ALA A 85 -16.32 -1.23 -12.15
N PRO A 86 -15.75 -1.46 -10.96
CA PRO A 86 -15.65 -0.45 -9.92
C PRO A 86 -14.80 0.74 -10.40
N GLU A 87 -15.21 1.95 -10.03
CA GLU A 87 -14.48 3.18 -10.35
C GLU A 87 -13.60 3.56 -9.16
N PRO A 88 -12.26 3.55 -9.30
CA PRO A 88 -11.38 4.03 -8.25
C PRO A 88 -11.58 5.51 -7.94
N LEU A 89 -11.19 5.91 -6.73
CA LEU A 89 -11.11 7.33 -6.41
C LEU A 89 -10.05 8.01 -7.28
N ALA A 90 -10.26 9.29 -7.58
CA ALA A 90 -9.32 10.08 -8.36
C ALA A 90 -7.91 10.13 -7.74
N LYS A 91 -7.82 9.97 -6.41
CA LYS A 91 -6.58 9.97 -5.65
C LYS A 91 -6.80 9.31 -4.28
N TYR A 92 -5.76 8.72 -3.73
CA TYR A 92 -5.68 8.24 -2.36
C TYR A 92 -4.57 8.99 -1.62
N GLU A 93 -4.86 9.46 -0.41
CA GLU A 93 -3.94 10.18 0.46
C GLU A 93 -3.82 9.51 1.82
N VAL A 94 -2.57 9.24 2.21
CA VAL A 94 -2.21 8.68 3.50
C VAL A 94 -1.08 9.51 4.08
N ASN A 95 -1.29 10.01 5.30
CA ASN A 95 -0.24 10.68 6.05
C ASN A 95 0.35 9.72 7.07
N ALA A 96 1.66 9.52 7.02
CA ALA A 96 2.40 8.72 7.98
C ALA A 96 3.34 9.62 8.77
N GLU A 97 3.28 9.60 10.10
CA GLU A 97 3.96 10.57 10.95
C GLU A 97 4.50 9.92 12.23
N TYR A 98 5.71 10.32 12.63
CA TYR A 98 6.24 10.04 13.96
C TYR A 98 5.72 11.09 14.94
N LYS A 99 5.03 10.66 15.99
CA LYS A 99 4.54 11.53 17.06
C LYS A 99 5.22 11.21 18.37
N CYS A 100 5.65 12.25 19.07
CA CYS A 100 6.14 12.11 20.43
C CYS A 100 4.95 11.95 21.40
N LEU A 101 4.90 10.82 22.12
CA LEU A 101 3.85 10.49 23.07
C LEU A 101 4.37 10.36 24.52
N PRO A 102 3.53 10.66 25.52
CA PRO A 102 2.28 11.42 25.38
C PRO A 102 2.53 12.84 24.88
N ALA A 103 1.50 13.46 24.28
CA ALA A 103 1.59 14.82 23.75
C ALA A 103 2.15 15.80 24.81
N GLY A 104 3.10 16.63 24.40
CA GLY A 104 3.76 17.61 25.27
C GLY A 104 5.05 17.11 25.94
N LYS A 105 5.44 15.85 25.72
CA LYS A 105 6.80 15.37 26.03
C LYS A 105 7.81 15.80 24.96
N ASP A 106 9.08 15.78 25.33
CA ASP A 106 10.21 15.97 24.43
C ASP A 106 10.75 14.60 24.04
N CYS A 107 10.91 14.36 22.74
CA CYS A 107 11.56 13.16 22.23
C CYS A 107 12.88 13.49 21.51
N GLY A 108 13.33 14.73 21.59
CA GLY A 108 14.63 15.16 21.06
C GLY A 108 15.78 14.88 22.04
N PRO A 109 17.01 15.19 21.62
CA PRO A 109 18.23 14.91 22.39
C PRO A 109 18.33 15.68 23.70
N THR A 110 17.52 16.72 23.89
CA THR A 110 17.44 17.51 25.12
C THR A 110 16.53 16.90 26.19
N ALA A 111 15.82 15.80 25.86
CA ALA A 111 14.87 15.19 26.76
C ALA A 111 15.57 14.58 27.99
N THR A 112 15.17 15.03 29.18
CA THR A 112 15.51 14.41 30.47
C THR A 112 14.61 13.22 30.75
N ASP A 113 14.98 12.34 31.68
CA ASP A 113 14.14 11.18 32.07
C ASP A 113 12.69 11.57 32.44
N GLU A 114 12.49 12.76 33.02
CA GLU A 114 11.17 13.26 33.41
C GLU A 114 10.37 13.86 32.24
N THR A 115 11.06 14.38 31.22
CA THR A 115 10.45 15.06 30.05
C THR A 115 10.41 14.18 28.80
N ARG A 116 11.08 13.02 28.83
CA ARG A 116 11.19 12.08 27.74
C ARG A 116 9.84 11.48 27.37
N GLY A 117 9.53 11.57 26.09
CA GLY A 117 8.46 10.82 25.45
C GLY A 117 9.01 9.65 24.66
N GLU A 118 8.10 8.91 24.04
CA GLU A 118 8.39 7.84 23.10
C GLU A 118 7.79 8.18 21.74
N TYR A 119 8.52 7.93 20.66
CA TYR A 119 7.95 8.06 19.34
C TYR A 119 6.98 6.91 19.06
N ALA A 120 5.76 7.28 18.66
CA ALA A 120 4.80 6.39 18.06
C ALA A 120 4.69 6.69 16.56
N PHE A 121 4.38 5.66 15.77
CA PHE A 121 4.08 5.82 14.36
C PHE A 121 2.57 5.89 14.15
N GLU A 122 2.08 7.00 13.61
CA GLU A 122 0.67 7.19 13.30
C GLU A 122 0.47 7.23 11.79
N ILE A 123 -0.60 6.56 11.34
CA ILE A 123 -0.99 6.54 9.93
C ILE A 123 -2.44 7.00 9.85
N THR A 124 -2.69 7.98 8.99
CA THR A 124 -4.02 8.57 8.80
C THR A 124 -4.39 8.52 7.33
N TYR A 125 -5.46 7.82 7.00
CA TYR A 125 -6.11 7.94 5.70
C TYR A 125 -6.88 9.26 5.62
N ARG A 126 -6.67 10.04 4.55
CA ARG A 126 -7.18 11.42 4.42
C ARG A 126 -8.17 11.63 3.28
N THR A 127 -8.26 10.69 2.35
CA THR A 127 -9.08 10.88 1.14
C THR A 127 -10.56 10.98 1.45
N ASP A 128 -11.05 10.07 2.28
CA ASP A 128 -12.46 9.94 2.65
C ASP A 128 -12.52 9.52 4.11
N THR A 129 -13.06 10.38 4.96
CA THR A 129 -13.15 10.12 6.40
C THR A 129 -14.42 9.36 6.79
N THR A 130 -15.27 9.02 5.82
CA THR A 130 -16.53 8.30 6.05
C THR A 130 -16.36 6.78 5.93
N ILE A 131 -15.27 6.32 5.32
CA ILE A 131 -14.97 4.90 5.17
C ILE A 131 -14.24 4.33 6.38
N ARG A 132 -14.38 3.02 6.60
CA ARG A 132 -13.63 2.31 7.64
C ARG A 132 -12.32 1.80 7.05
N THR A 133 -11.24 1.78 7.83
CA THR A 133 -9.91 1.44 7.32
C THR A 133 -9.17 0.49 8.26
N HIS A 134 -8.60 -0.58 7.71
CA HIS A 134 -7.44 -1.24 8.33
C HIS A 134 -6.19 -0.85 7.56
N ILE A 135 -5.20 -0.37 8.30
CA ILE A 135 -3.93 0.04 7.71
C ILE A 135 -2.83 -0.75 8.40
N LYS A 136 -2.07 -1.48 7.61
CA LYS A 136 -0.88 -2.22 8.05
C LYS A 136 0.30 -1.79 7.23
N ILE A 137 1.47 -1.88 7.82
CA ILE A 137 2.75 -1.59 7.15
C ILE A 137 3.60 -2.84 7.26
N GLY A 138 4.24 -3.19 6.15
CA GLY A 138 5.13 -4.33 6.09
C GLY A 138 6.33 -4.11 5.18
N SER A 139 7.30 -4.99 5.34
CA SER A 139 8.32 -5.24 4.34
C SER A 139 7.92 -6.48 3.56
N GLY A 140 7.52 -6.36 2.30
CA GLY A 140 7.34 -7.55 1.46
C GLY A 140 6.29 -7.37 0.37
N GLY A 141 6.75 -7.36 -0.88
CA GLY A 141 5.90 -7.49 -2.06
C GLY A 141 6.38 -6.79 -3.33
N GLY A 142 7.57 -6.15 -3.33
CA GLY A 142 8.23 -5.76 -4.59
C GLY A 142 9.09 -4.50 -4.57
N GLY A 143 9.18 -3.79 -3.45
CA GLY A 143 10.01 -2.59 -3.30
C GLY A 143 10.60 -2.45 -1.90
N LEU A 144 11.06 -1.24 -1.55
CA LEU A 144 11.67 -0.97 -0.25
C LEU A 144 10.66 -1.12 0.88
N CYS A 145 9.40 -0.76 0.60
CA CYS A 145 8.37 -0.69 1.60
C CYS A 145 6.97 -0.88 1.03
N GLU A 146 6.07 -1.53 1.78
CA GLU A 146 4.71 -1.80 1.35
C GLU A 146 3.69 -1.50 2.45
N GLY A 147 2.59 -0.87 2.04
CA GLY A 147 1.50 -0.48 2.92
C GLY A 147 0.29 -1.22 2.43
N ILE A 148 -0.49 -1.74 3.36
CA ILE A 148 -1.69 -2.51 3.08
C ILE A 148 -2.85 -1.69 3.60
N PHE A 149 -3.66 -1.16 2.69
CA PHE A 149 -4.80 -0.32 2.97
C PHE A 149 -6.06 -1.10 2.61
N GLU A 150 -6.73 -1.64 3.63
CA GLU A 150 -8.04 -2.27 3.49
C GLU A 150 -9.09 -1.18 3.78
N LEU A 151 -9.75 -0.70 2.73
CA LEU A 151 -10.76 0.36 2.79
C LEU A 151 -12.13 -0.25 2.59
N PHE A 152 -13.03 -0.03 3.54
CA PHE A 152 -14.37 -0.60 3.55
C PHE A 152 -15.38 0.52 3.36
N ASP A 153 -16.30 0.35 2.42
CA ASP A 153 -17.43 1.24 2.31
C ASP A 153 -18.29 1.23 3.60
N THR A 154 -19.28 2.12 3.67
CA THR A 154 -20.15 2.23 4.85
C THR A 154 -20.95 0.95 5.14
N SER A 155 -21.17 0.08 4.13
CA SER A 155 -21.80 -1.22 4.32
C SER A 155 -20.82 -2.35 4.61
N GLY A 156 -19.52 -2.12 4.37
CA GLY A 156 -18.41 -3.08 4.41
C GLY A 156 -18.55 -4.25 3.45
N LYS A 157 -19.44 -4.13 2.48
CA LYS A 157 -19.60 -5.11 1.39
C LYS A 157 -18.66 -4.83 0.24
N GLU A 158 -18.13 -3.62 0.14
CA GLU A 158 -17.12 -3.26 -0.83
C GLU A 158 -15.80 -3.03 -0.11
N VAL A 159 -14.81 -3.84 -0.48
CA VAL A 159 -13.49 -3.84 0.13
C VAL A 159 -12.47 -3.50 -0.94
N TRP A 160 -11.72 -2.44 -0.72
CA TRP A 160 -10.55 -2.08 -1.51
C TRP A 160 -9.31 -2.45 -0.72
N ASN A 161 -8.55 -3.42 -1.20
CA ASN A 161 -7.27 -3.80 -0.63
C ASN A 161 -6.14 -3.26 -1.50
N LEU A 162 -5.55 -2.13 -1.10
CA LEU A 162 -4.57 -1.39 -1.89
C LEU A 162 -3.18 -1.57 -1.28
N HIS A 163 -2.20 -1.92 -2.13
CA HIS A 163 -0.84 -2.24 -1.74
C HIS A 163 0.17 -1.32 -2.44
N PRO A 164 0.23 -0.01 -2.14
CA PRO A 164 1.24 0.86 -2.72
C PRO A 164 2.62 0.49 -2.20
N THR A 165 3.58 0.45 -3.12
CA THR A 165 4.95 0.04 -2.85
C THR A 165 5.90 1.19 -3.11
N LEU A 166 6.71 1.54 -2.11
CA LEU A 166 7.73 2.57 -2.23
C LEU A 166 8.96 2.09 -2.97
N GLN A 167 9.39 2.90 -3.92
CA GLN A 167 10.63 2.73 -4.67
C GLN A 167 11.73 3.65 -4.12
N ALA A 168 12.98 3.36 -4.51
CA ALA A 168 14.16 4.12 -4.05
C ALA A 168 14.16 5.60 -4.47
N ASP A 169 13.42 5.96 -5.51
CA ASP A 169 13.28 7.33 -6.03
C ASP A 169 12.09 8.10 -5.44
N ASN A 170 11.47 7.57 -4.38
CA ASN A 170 10.24 8.09 -3.75
C ASN A 170 8.98 8.03 -4.63
N THR A 171 9.02 7.32 -5.76
CA THR A 171 7.80 6.97 -6.49
C THR A 171 7.08 5.81 -5.79
N LEU A 172 5.77 5.74 -6.01
CA LEU A 172 4.93 4.63 -5.60
C LEU A 172 4.53 3.83 -6.82
N GLY A 173 4.70 2.51 -6.73
CA GLY A 173 4.05 1.53 -7.57
C GLY A 173 3.05 0.72 -6.76
N GLY A 174 2.79 -0.52 -7.18
CA GLY A 174 2.04 -1.49 -6.40
C GLY A 174 0.80 -2.01 -7.11
N THR A 175 0.01 -2.76 -6.37
CA THR A 175 -1.21 -3.41 -6.87
C THR A 175 -2.37 -3.14 -5.93
N GLY A 176 -3.58 -3.33 -6.41
CA GLY A 176 -4.76 -3.33 -5.55
C GLY A 176 -5.77 -4.35 -6.02
N GLU A 177 -6.69 -4.69 -5.13
CA GLU A 177 -7.87 -5.49 -5.42
C GLU A 177 -9.11 -4.77 -4.87
N PHE A 178 -10.19 -4.81 -5.63
CA PHE A 178 -11.54 -4.56 -5.16
C PHE A 178 -12.24 -5.89 -5.08
N SER A 179 -12.99 -6.11 -4.01
CA SER A 179 -13.91 -7.23 -3.89
C SER A 179 -15.26 -6.75 -3.38
N ARG A 180 -16.34 -7.22 -4.00
CA ARG A 180 -17.71 -7.02 -3.53
C ARG A 180 -18.24 -8.30 -2.91
N PHE A 181 -18.91 -8.20 -1.78
CA PHE A 181 -19.44 -9.32 -1.02
C PHE A 181 -20.95 -9.20 -0.79
N SER A 182 -21.58 -10.33 -0.53
CA SER A 182 -23.00 -10.39 -0.16
C SER A 182 -23.25 -9.95 1.30
N THR A 183 -22.24 -10.08 2.16
CA THR A 183 -22.26 -9.74 3.59
C THR A 183 -21.20 -8.69 3.95
N ASP A 184 -21.40 -7.97 5.05
CA ASP A 184 -20.39 -7.06 5.62
C ASP A 184 -19.12 -7.86 5.98
N GLN A 185 -17.97 -7.40 5.50
CA GLN A 185 -16.65 -8.00 5.75
C GLN A 185 -15.89 -7.32 6.89
N TRP A 186 -16.44 -6.27 7.50
CA TRP A 186 -15.81 -5.60 8.62
C TRP A 186 -15.83 -6.47 9.88
N SER A 187 -14.65 -6.72 10.42
CA SER A 187 -14.44 -7.25 11.77
C SER A 187 -13.60 -6.27 12.57
N GLU A 188 -14.10 -5.82 13.71
CA GLU A 188 -13.34 -4.99 14.68
C GLU A 188 -12.18 -5.75 15.33
#